data_AF-A0AA43BH08-F1
#
_entry.id   AF-A0AA43BH08-F1
#
_cell.length_a   1.000
_cell.length_b   1.000
_cell.length_c   1.000
_cell.angle_alpha   90.00
_cell.angle_beta   90.00
_cell.angle_gamma   90.00
#
_symmetry.space_group_name_H-M   'P 1'
#
loop_
_entity.id
_entity.type
_entity.pdbx_description
1 polymer ?
#
loop_
_entity_poly.entity_id
_entity_poly.type
_entity_poly.pdbx_seq_one_letter_code
_entity_poly.pdbx_strand_id
1 'polypeptide(L)'
;MAKGNGQLTARGLAALALGEWVNDATTHGAGVLQVRKLASGSVGFYYRYTGPNRKQDRLSLGSTLSLAEARAPAAGLARRYQAGERDLRAALLADEPIAAREVALAKATASARSAATLGALMYAYVSSLKEAGKVSAGNVEKAVALHIEKVWPAL
;
A
#
# COMPACT_ATOMS: atom_id res chain seq x y z
N MET A 1 -23.39 11.51 -30.91
CA MET A 1 -24.16 10.95 -29.77
C MET A 1 -23.68 9.53 -29.54
N ALA A 2 -22.90 9.26 -28.47
CA ALA A 2 -22.44 7.92 -28.09
C ALA A 2 -23.24 7.50 -26.84
N LYS A 3 -24.24 6.63 -27.02
CA LYS A 3 -24.20 5.16 -26.92
C LYS A 3 -24.43 4.67 -25.49
N GLY A 4 -25.67 4.21 -25.28
CA GLY A 4 -26.20 3.16 -24.42
C GLY A 4 -25.53 2.83 -23.08
N ASN A 5 -26.40 2.56 -22.10
CA ASN A 5 -26.17 1.99 -20.76
C ASN A 5 -25.47 0.61 -20.75
N GLY A 6 -24.45 0.39 -21.58
CA GLY A 6 -23.65 -0.82 -21.62
C GLY A 6 -22.48 -0.72 -20.65
N GLN A 7 -22.25 -1.78 -19.90
CA GLN A 7 -21.08 -1.95 -19.04
C GLN A 7 -19.79 -1.65 -19.82
N LEU A 8 -18.84 -0.93 -19.23
CA LEU A 8 -17.57 -0.63 -19.89
C LEU A 8 -16.84 -1.94 -20.21
N THR A 9 -16.18 -1.99 -21.37
CA THR A 9 -15.36 -3.14 -21.81
C THR A 9 -13.95 -2.68 -22.15
N ALA A 10 -12.97 -3.58 -22.02
CA ALA A 10 -11.58 -3.27 -22.35
C ALA A 10 -11.39 -2.83 -23.81
N ARG A 11 -12.15 -3.43 -24.75
CA ARG A 11 -12.16 -3.03 -26.17
C ARG A 11 -12.71 -1.60 -26.35
N GLY A 12 -13.75 -1.24 -25.61
CA GLY A 12 -14.30 0.12 -25.61
C GLY A 12 -13.31 1.17 -25.10
N LEU A 13 -12.48 0.82 -24.11
CA LEU A 13 -11.42 1.70 -23.60
C LEU A 13 -10.29 1.94 -24.61
N ALA A 14 -9.88 0.89 -25.34
CA ALA A 14 -8.85 1.02 -26.37
C ALA A 14 -9.29 1.97 -27.51
N ALA A 15 -10.58 1.89 -27.89
CA ALA A 15 -11.19 2.70 -28.94
C ALA A 15 -11.49 4.15 -28.54
N LEU A 16 -11.21 4.55 -27.29
CA LEU A 16 -11.54 5.87 -26.78
C LEU A 16 -10.73 6.98 -27.47
N ALA A 17 -11.35 8.13 -27.72
CA ALA A 17 -10.63 9.32 -28.18
C ALA A 17 -9.83 9.95 -27.03
N LEU A 18 -8.76 10.67 -27.37
CA LEU A 18 -7.95 11.38 -26.37
C LEU A 18 -8.81 12.42 -25.63
N GLY A 19 -8.73 12.43 -24.31
CA GLY A 19 -9.44 13.37 -23.45
C GLY A 19 -10.92 13.05 -23.20
N GLU A 20 -11.49 12.07 -23.91
CA GLU A 20 -12.88 11.64 -23.76
C GLU A 20 -13.12 10.95 -22.41
N TRP A 21 -14.30 11.16 -21.84
CA TRP A 21 -14.74 10.57 -20.57
C TRP A 21 -15.85 9.56 -20.81
N VAL A 22 -15.75 8.38 -20.19
CA VAL A 22 -16.80 7.35 -20.23
C VAL A 22 -17.07 6.84 -18.83
N ASN A 23 -18.32 6.46 -18.57
CA ASN A 23 -18.79 5.95 -17.29
C ASN A 23 -18.96 4.43 -17.37
N ASP A 24 -18.60 3.72 -16.31
CA ASP A 24 -19.03 2.32 -16.15
C ASP A 24 -20.49 2.32 -15.67
N ALA A 25 -21.25 1.35 -16.15
CA ALA A 25 -22.63 1.17 -15.75
C ALA A 25 -22.66 0.73 -14.27
N THR A 26 -23.36 1.49 -13.43
CA THR A 26 -23.54 1.18 -12.01
C THR A 26 -24.92 1.63 -11.54
N THR A 27 -25.35 1.09 -10.40
CA THR A 27 -26.62 1.42 -9.75
C THR A 27 -26.63 2.90 -9.34
N HIS A 28 -27.76 3.57 -9.56
CA HIS A 28 -27.93 4.98 -9.21
C HIS A 28 -27.62 5.25 -7.72
N GLY A 29 -27.03 6.42 -7.43
CA GLY A 29 -26.78 6.89 -6.06
C GLY A 29 -25.51 6.37 -5.39
N ALA A 30 -24.76 5.47 -6.03
CA ALA A 30 -23.58 4.83 -5.44
C ALA A 30 -22.22 5.45 -5.84
N GLY A 31 -22.20 6.57 -6.57
CA GLY A 31 -21.01 7.05 -7.28
C GLY A 31 -20.71 6.20 -8.53
N VAL A 32 -19.85 6.70 -9.43
CA VAL A 32 -19.62 6.10 -10.76
C VAL A 32 -18.14 5.98 -11.06
N LEU A 33 -17.70 4.81 -11.52
CA LEU A 33 -16.37 4.64 -12.11
C LEU A 33 -16.34 5.38 -13.46
N GLN A 34 -15.51 6.40 -13.55
CA GLN A 34 -15.24 7.14 -14.77
C GLN A 34 -13.86 6.77 -15.30
N VAL A 35 -13.75 6.77 -16.61
CA VAL A 35 -12.51 6.47 -17.32
C VAL A 35 -12.24 7.58 -18.30
N ARG A 36 -10.97 8.01 -18.38
CA ARG A 36 -10.53 9.03 -19.33
C ARG A 36 -9.25 8.60 -20.03
N LYS A 37 -9.17 8.77 -21.34
CA LYS A 37 -7.90 8.61 -22.06
C LYS A 37 -7.06 9.88 -21.89
N LEU A 38 -5.85 9.72 -21.38
CA LEU A 38 -4.92 10.80 -21.09
C LEU A 38 -4.17 11.21 -22.36
N ALA A 39 -3.58 12.42 -22.35
CA ALA A 39 -2.75 12.92 -23.46
C ALA A 39 -1.54 12.01 -23.75
N SER A 40 -1.06 11.27 -22.73
CA SER A 40 -0.01 10.26 -22.88
C SER A 40 -0.46 8.98 -23.60
N GLY A 41 -1.73 8.86 -23.98
CA GLY A 41 -2.31 7.65 -24.58
C GLY A 41 -2.73 6.57 -23.56
N SER A 42 -2.29 6.70 -22.30
CA SER A 42 -2.73 5.83 -21.20
C SER A 42 -4.17 6.13 -20.74
N VAL A 43 -4.76 5.20 -20.00
CA VAL A 43 -6.13 5.30 -19.49
C VAL A 43 -6.10 5.62 -17.99
N GLY A 44 -6.70 6.74 -17.58
CA GLY A 44 -6.87 7.11 -16.18
C GLY A 44 -8.23 6.67 -15.64
N PHE A 45 -8.23 6.05 -14.47
CA PHE A 45 -9.44 5.63 -13.76
C PHE A 45 -9.76 6.60 -12.62
N TYR A 46 -11.03 6.94 -12.50
CA TYR A 46 -11.54 7.89 -11.53
C TYR A 46 -12.83 7.38 -10.91
N TYR A 47 -13.05 7.68 -9.64
CA TYR A 47 -14.33 7.46 -8.98
C TYR A 47 -15.03 8.80 -8.75
N ARG A 48 -16.18 9.01 -9.39
CA ARG A 48 -16.98 10.24 -9.28
C ARG A 48 -18.06 10.06 -8.22
N TYR A 49 -18.12 11.00 -7.28
CA TYR A 49 -19.12 11.02 -6.22
C TYR A 49 -19.57 12.45 -5.92
N THR A 50 -20.69 12.59 -5.19
CA THR A 50 -21.17 13.88 -4.71
C THR A 50 -20.74 14.06 -3.26
N GLY A 51 -19.84 15.01 -3.03
CA GLY A 51 -19.32 15.34 -1.70
C GLY A 51 -20.34 16.05 -0.80
N PRO A 52 -19.98 16.36 0.45
CA PRO A 52 -20.87 16.97 1.44
C PRO A 52 -21.41 18.34 0.98
N ASN A 53 -20.63 19.09 0.21
CA ASN A 53 -21.01 20.39 -0.35
C ASN A 53 -21.96 20.30 -1.55
N ARG A 54 -22.56 19.13 -1.81
CA ARG A 54 -23.34 18.81 -3.02
C ARG A 54 -22.59 19.01 -4.35
N LYS A 55 -21.27 19.18 -4.29
CA LYS A 55 -20.38 19.29 -5.45
C LYS A 55 -19.92 17.90 -5.87
N GLN A 56 -19.78 17.70 -7.18
CA GLN A 56 -19.21 16.47 -7.71
C GLN A 56 -17.69 16.55 -7.63
N ASP A 57 -17.08 15.55 -6.98
CA ASP A 57 -15.64 15.37 -6.94
C ASP A 57 -15.25 14.08 -7.67
N ARG A 58 -13.99 14.01 -8.09
CA ARG A 58 -13.38 12.84 -8.74
C ARG A 58 -12.14 12.42 -7.96
N LEU A 59 -12.14 11.19 -7.48
CA LEU A 59 -11.00 10.57 -6.85
C LEU A 59 -10.20 9.79 -7.90
N SER A 60 -8.90 10.04 -8.01
CA SER A 60 -8.03 9.28 -8.91
C SER A 60 -7.78 7.88 -8.34
N LEU A 61 -8.01 6.85 -9.14
CA LEU A 61 -7.67 5.46 -8.82
C LEU A 61 -6.34 5.03 -9.43
N GLY A 62 -5.77 5.84 -10.32
CA GLY A 62 -4.52 5.57 -11.04
C GLY A 62 -4.73 5.27 -12.52
N SER A 63 -3.62 5.04 -13.22
CA SER A 63 -3.58 4.83 -14.68
C SER A 63 -2.89 3.55 -15.13
N THR A 64 -2.37 2.77 -14.19
CA THR A 64 -1.66 1.50 -14.44
C THR A 64 -2.56 0.27 -14.30
N LEU A 65 -3.80 0.46 -13.89
CA LEU A 65 -4.76 -0.61 -13.61
C LEU A 65 -5.46 -1.07 -14.90
N SER A 66 -5.80 -2.36 -14.98
CA SER A 66 -6.80 -2.84 -15.93
C SER A 66 -8.22 -2.43 -15.49
N LEU A 67 -9.19 -2.52 -16.40
CA LEU A 67 -10.60 -2.23 -16.07
C LEU A 67 -11.13 -3.13 -14.94
N ALA A 68 -10.73 -4.40 -14.92
CA ALA A 68 -11.14 -5.34 -13.87
C ALA A 68 -10.54 -4.96 -12.51
N GLU A 69 -9.26 -4.61 -12.49
CA GLU A 69 -8.57 -4.17 -11.27
C GLU A 69 -9.11 -2.83 -10.77
N ALA A 70 -9.50 -1.91 -11.66
CA ALA A 70 -10.10 -0.62 -11.29
C ALA A 70 -11.52 -0.74 -10.71
N ARG A 71 -12.25 -1.82 -11.01
CA ARG A 71 -13.60 -2.05 -10.45
C ARG A 71 -13.57 -2.39 -8.96
N ALA A 72 -12.55 -3.10 -8.49
CA ALA A 72 -12.42 -3.46 -7.07
C ALA A 72 -12.30 -2.24 -6.12
N PRO A 73 -11.37 -1.28 -6.31
CA PRO A 73 -11.30 -0.09 -5.48
C PRO A 73 -12.53 0.80 -5.66
N ALA A 74 -13.10 0.89 -6.87
CA ALA A 74 -14.35 1.63 -7.10
C ALA A 74 -15.53 1.03 -6.30
N ALA A 75 -15.66 -0.30 -6.23
CA ALA A 75 -16.67 -0.97 -5.42
C ALA A 75 -16.43 -0.78 -3.92
N GLY A 76 -15.18 -0.70 -3.48
CA GLY A 76 -14.82 -0.32 -2.11
C GLY A 76 -15.33 1.09 -1.75
N LEU A 77 -15.06 2.06 -2.62
CA LEU A 77 -15.50 3.45 -2.44
C LEU A 77 -17.02 3.60 -2.53
N ALA A 78 -17.68 2.84 -3.41
CA ALA A 78 -19.14 2.80 -3.49
C ALA A 78 -19.78 2.34 -2.19
N ARG A 79 -19.25 1.28 -1.57
CA ARG A 79 -19.73 0.79 -0.27
C ARG A 79 -19.54 1.82 0.84
N ARG A 80 -18.37 2.47 0.91
CA ARG A 80 -18.10 3.56 1.87
C ARG A 80 -19.10 4.71 1.69
N TYR A 81 -19.31 5.13 0.44
CA TYR A 81 -20.25 6.20 0.11
C TYR A 81 -21.70 5.86 0.50
N GLN A 82 -22.14 4.64 0.22
CA GLN A 82 -23.47 4.14 0.58
C GLN A 82 -23.65 3.98 2.09
N ALA A 83 -22.58 3.66 2.83
CA ALA A 83 -22.59 3.59 4.29
C ALA A 83 -22.74 4.97 4.96
N GLY A 84 -22.72 6.07 4.19
CA GLY A 84 -22.95 7.44 4.68
C GLY A 84 -21.72 8.33 4.67
N GLU A 85 -20.56 7.81 4.28
CA GLU A 85 -19.31 8.57 4.22
C GLU A 85 -19.29 9.49 2.98
N ARG A 86 -19.68 10.75 3.18
CA ARG A 86 -19.80 11.73 2.08
C ARG A 86 -18.48 12.37 1.68
N ASP A 87 -17.50 12.44 2.59
CA ASP A 87 -16.17 12.97 2.31
C ASP A 87 -15.12 11.86 2.23
N LEU A 88 -15.15 11.13 1.12
CA LEU A 88 -14.23 10.01 0.86
C LEU A 88 -12.76 10.46 0.79
N ARG A 89 -12.50 11.70 0.34
CA ARG A 89 -11.13 12.23 0.24
C ARG A 89 -10.54 12.49 1.61
N ALA A 90 -11.28 13.19 2.48
CA ALA A 90 -10.83 13.44 3.84
C ALA A 90 -10.63 12.13 4.62
N ALA A 91 -11.53 11.17 4.42
CA ALA A 91 -11.43 9.89 5.10
C ALA A 91 -10.22 9.07 4.69
N LEU A 92 -9.91 8.98 3.39
CA LEU A 92 -8.71 8.29 2.93
C LEU A 92 -7.42 8.95 3.43
N LEU A 93 -7.39 10.28 3.49
CA LEU A 93 -6.26 11.02 4.07
C LEU A 93 -6.11 10.76 5.58
N ALA A 94 -7.22 10.53 6.30
CA ALA A 94 -7.19 10.13 7.70
C ALA A 94 -6.72 8.69 7.90
N ASP A 95 -6.97 7.81 6.93
CA ASP A 95 -6.54 6.40 6.95
C ASP A 95 -5.02 6.25 6.65
N GLU A 96 -4.43 7.13 5.82
CA GLU A 96 -3.00 7.10 5.45
C GLU A 96 -2.01 7.03 6.63
N PRO A 97 -2.10 7.86 7.70
CA PRO A 97 -1.18 7.78 8.82
C PRO A 97 -1.31 6.48 9.62
N ILE A 98 -2.49 5.85 9.62
CA ILE A 98 -2.72 4.57 10.31
C ILE A 98 -2.06 3.45 9.50
N ALA A 99 -2.32 3.40 8.19
CA ALA A 99 -1.70 2.43 7.29
C ALA A 99 -0.15 2.55 7.27
N ALA A 100 0.38 3.78 7.29
CA ALA A 100 1.82 4.01 7.36
C ALA A 100 2.44 3.48 8.65
N ARG A 101 1.75 3.61 9.79
CA ARG A 101 2.19 3.05 11.08
C ARG A 101 2.21 1.53 11.05
N GLU A 102 1.20 0.90 10.49
CA GLU A 102 1.14 -0.56 10.37
C GLU A 102 2.28 -1.12 9.51
N VAL A 103 2.55 -0.49 8.36
CA VAL A 103 3.68 -0.86 7.50
C VAL A 103 5.02 -0.63 8.21
N ALA A 104 5.17 0.47 8.95
CA ALA A 104 6.38 0.75 9.72
C ALA A 104 6.61 -0.29 10.82
N LEU A 105 5.55 -0.70 11.54
CA LEU A 105 5.62 -1.75 12.56
C LEU A 105 5.94 -3.13 11.95
N ALA A 106 5.31 -3.47 10.82
CA ALA A 106 5.61 -4.70 10.09
C ALA A 106 7.07 -4.73 9.60
N LYS A 107 7.59 -3.59 9.11
CA LYS A 107 9.00 -3.47 8.71
C LYS A 107 9.95 -3.54 9.91
N ALA A 108 9.60 -2.90 11.03
CA ALA A 108 10.40 -2.93 12.25
C ALA A 108 10.48 -4.35 12.84
N THR A 109 9.36 -5.08 12.87
CA THR A 109 9.31 -6.48 13.34
C THR A 109 10.06 -7.43 12.41
N ALA A 110 9.93 -7.26 11.08
CA ALA A 110 10.72 -8.02 10.11
C ALA A 110 12.23 -7.75 10.25
N SER A 111 12.61 -6.48 10.42
CA SER A 111 14.00 -6.08 10.68
C SER A 111 14.53 -6.69 11.98
N ALA A 112 13.78 -6.57 13.08
CA ALA A 112 14.14 -7.17 14.36
C ALA A 112 14.31 -8.70 14.26
N ARG A 113 13.44 -9.38 13.51
CA ARG A 113 13.54 -10.82 13.27
C ARG A 113 14.77 -11.19 12.45
N SER A 114 15.12 -10.40 11.43
CA SER A 114 16.34 -10.61 10.65
C SER A 114 17.62 -10.32 11.45
N ALA A 115 17.55 -9.40 12.42
CA ALA A 115 18.67 -9.07 13.31
C ALA A 115 18.82 -10.04 14.49
N ALA A 116 17.79 -10.85 14.80
CA ALA A 116 17.80 -11.86 15.85
C ALA A 116 18.65 -13.09 15.45
N THR A 117 19.97 -12.89 15.40
CA THR A 117 20.96 -13.93 15.08
C THR A 117 21.62 -14.46 16.34
N LEU A 118 22.22 -15.66 16.26
CA LEU A 118 23.06 -16.19 17.34
C LEU A 118 24.20 -15.23 17.70
N GLY A 119 24.82 -14.59 16.70
CA GLY A 119 25.86 -13.58 16.92
C GLY A 119 25.38 -12.38 17.75
N ALA A 120 24.19 -11.85 17.45
CA ALA A 120 23.59 -10.75 18.22
C ALA A 120 23.31 -11.16 19.68
N LEU A 121 22.84 -12.39 19.91
CA LEU A 121 22.64 -12.92 21.26
C LEU A 121 23.96 -13.04 22.03
N MET A 122 25.00 -13.57 21.40
CA MET A 122 26.31 -13.73 22.04
C MET A 122 26.96 -12.38 22.35
N TYR A 123 26.79 -11.38 21.49
CA TYR A 123 27.26 -10.02 21.75
C TYR A 123 26.54 -9.38 22.94
N ALA A 124 25.20 -9.52 23.01
CA ALA A 124 24.42 -9.06 24.16
C ALA A 124 24.85 -9.74 25.47
N TYR A 125 25.15 -11.03 25.42
CA TYR A 125 25.67 -11.77 26.56
C TYR A 125 27.04 -11.24 27.02
N VAL A 126 27.98 -11.01 26.09
CA VAL A 126 29.28 -10.40 26.40
C VAL A 126 29.11 -9.02 27.02
N SER A 127 28.23 -8.17 26.50
CA SER A 127 27.92 -6.85 27.07
C SER A 127 27.42 -6.99 28.51
N SER A 128 26.51 -7.92 28.79
CA SER A 128 26.01 -8.18 30.15
C SER A 128 27.12 -8.62 31.12
N LEU A 129 28.10 -9.40 30.66
CA LEU A 129 29.25 -9.82 31.46
C LEU A 129 30.20 -8.66 31.76
N LYS A 130 30.39 -7.75 30.78
CA LYS A 130 31.19 -6.52 30.96
C LYS A 130 30.52 -5.56 31.95
N GLU A 131 29.22 -5.33 31.82
CA GLU A 131 28.43 -4.51 32.75
C GLU A 131 28.47 -5.08 34.18
N ALA A 132 28.42 -6.41 34.31
CA ALA A 132 28.55 -7.10 35.60
C ALA A 132 30.00 -7.20 36.11
N GLY A 133 30.98 -6.59 35.43
CA GLY A 133 32.39 -6.58 35.83
C GLY A 133 33.05 -7.96 35.86
N LYS A 134 32.57 -8.93 35.07
CA LYS A 134 33.10 -10.30 35.08
C LYS A 134 34.44 -10.37 34.36
N VAL A 135 35.45 -10.93 35.04
CA VAL A 135 36.79 -11.14 34.48
C VAL A 135 36.76 -12.06 33.24
N SER A 136 35.79 -12.96 33.16
CA SER A 136 35.58 -13.85 32.01
C SER A 136 35.12 -13.14 30.74
N ALA A 137 34.63 -11.90 30.82
CA ALA A 137 34.03 -11.19 29.68
C ALA A 137 34.96 -11.11 28.46
N GLY A 138 36.24 -10.78 28.68
CA GLY A 138 37.22 -10.69 27.59
C GLY A 138 37.56 -12.04 26.94
N ASN A 139 37.54 -13.12 27.72
CA ASN A 139 37.75 -14.47 27.18
C ASN A 139 36.54 -14.95 26.38
N VAL A 140 35.33 -14.68 26.88
CA VAL A 140 34.08 -15.00 26.17
C VAL A 140 33.96 -14.21 24.87
N GLU A 141 34.29 -12.92 24.88
CA GLU A 141 34.31 -12.08 23.67
C GLU A 141 35.23 -12.65 22.58
N LYS A 142 36.45 -13.06 22.95
CA LYS A 142 37.39 -13.68 22.00
C LYS A 142 36.89 -15.03 21.48
N ALA A 143 36.31 -15.85 22.34
CA ALA A 143 35.75 -17.15 21.94
C ALA A 143 34.58 -16.99 20.96
N VAL A 144 33.69 -16.03 21.20
CA VAL A 144 32.59 -15.68 20.29
C VAL A 144 33.14 -15.20 18.94
N ALA A 145 34.15 -14.32 18.95
CA ALA A 145 34.76 -13.82 17.72
C ALA A 145 35.41 -14.94 16.89
N LEU A 146 36.13 -15.88 17.52
CA LEU A 146 36.88 -16.93 16.85
C LEU A 146 36.04 -18.14 16.41
N HIS A 147 34.96 -18.46 17.13
CA HIS A 147 34.21 -19.69 16.87
C HIS A 147 32.83 -19.45 16.27
N ILE A 148 32.29 -18.24 16.36
CA ILE A 148 30.93 -17.93 15.91
C ILE A 148 30.95 -16.89 14.79
N GLU A 149 31.66 -15.77 14.97
CA GLU A 149 31.68 -14.69 13.98
C GLU A 149 32.68 -14.93 12.85
N LYS A 150 33.91 -15.32 13.20
CA LYS A 150 35.00 -15.62 12.27
C LYS A 150 35.44 -17.06 12.47
N VAL A 151 34.60 -17.99 12.02
CA VAL A 151 34.78 -19.44 12.20
C VAL A 151 36.24 -19.85 11.95
N TRP A 152 36.92 -20.25 13.03
CA TRP A 152 38.27 -20.80 13.03
C TRP A 152 38.31 -22.07 13.90
N PRO A 153 38.91 -23.19 13.42
CA PRO A 153 39.48 -23.38 12.07
C PRO A 153 38.40 -23.33 10.99
N ALA A 154 38.80 -22.96 9.77
CA ALA A 154 37.92 -23.08 8.61
C ALA A 154 37.56 -24.57 8.44
N LEU A 155 36.26 -24.87 8.53
CA LEU A 155 35.71 -26.21 8.33
C LEU A 155 35.62 -26.54 6.83
#